data_AF-A0ABD0RY55-F1
#
_entry.id   AF-A0ABD0RY55-F1
#
_cell.length_a   1.000
_cell.length_b   1.000
_cell.length_c   1.000
_cell.angle_alpha   90.00
_cell.angle_beta   90.00
_cell.angle_gamma   90.00
#
_symmetry.space_group_name_H-M   'P 1'
#
loop_
_entity.id
_entity.type
_entity.pdbx_description
1 polymer ?
#
loop_
_entity_poly.entity_id
_entity_poly.type
_entity_poly.pdbx_seq_one_letter_code
_entity_poly.pdbx_strand_id
1 'polypeptide(L)'
;MLNVSKPNDIEVFQIGDDWFFLIVDSSKAGMTTLFKWNETGFYPYQFLHEWFRDTDAEFFDLDGKSVLILVSRSQVPVIYQWNKSTQKFVLHDEIANMEDIVSVKAFRIHDVPFLALACYIGDSKVMKWTGKHFEEVQGFPSRGATVLQPIKFKDQHYLILSSDYSFSQIFRWDEENQNFKKFRDVYV
;
A
#
# COMPACT_ATOMS: atom_id res chain seq x y z
N MET A 1 -17.24 21.40 6.73
CA MET A 1 -15.90 21.51 7.33
C MET A 1 -15.01 20.59 6.50
N LEU A 2 -13.94 21.10 5.88
CA LEU A 2 -13.02 20.26 5.10
C LEU A 2 -12.24 19.39 6.09
N ASN A 3 -12.39 18.07 6.01
CA ASN A 3 -11.81 17.11 6.96
C ASN A 3 -10.41 16.61 6.56
N VAL A 4 -9.78 17.17 5.52
CA VAL A 4 -8.37 16.91 5.23
C VAL A 4 -7.55 18.06 5.82
N SER A 5 -6.57 17.73 6.64
CA SER A 5 -5.70 18.65 7.36
C SER A 5 -4.23 18.49 7.02
N LYS A 6 -3.71 17.26 6.89
CA LYS A 6 -2.31 16.97 6.53
C LYS A 6 -2.22 15.82 5.51
N PRO A 7 -2.54 16.09 4.23
CA PRO A 7 -2.47 15.08 3.19
C PRO A 7 -1.03 14.56 3.06
N ASN A 8 -0.87 13.25 2.93
CA ASN A 8 0.44 12.59 2.81
C ASN A 8 0.57 11.77 1.52
N ASP A 9 -0.50 11.14 1.08
CA ASP A 9 -0.55 10.32 -0.13
C ASP A 9 -1.90 10.49 -0.86
N ILE A 10 -1.93 10.18 -2.16
CA ILE A 10 -3.11 10.21 -3.01
C ILE A 10 -3.15 8.96 -3.89
N GLU A 11 -4.25 8.21 -3.80
CA GLU A 11 -4.52 7.07 -4.69
C GLU A 11 -5.67 7.39 -5.64
N VAL A 12 -5.54 7.02 -6.92
CA VAL A 12 -6.57 7.24 -7.96
C VAL A 12 -6.96 5.90 -8.55
N PHE A 13 -8.25 5.58 -8.52
CA PHE A 13 -8.74 4.28 -8.95
C PHE A 13 -10.17 4.32 -9.46
N GLN A 14 -10.57 3.23 -10.12
CA GLN A 14 -11.90 3.03 -10.68
C GLN A 14 -12.54 1.78 -10.07
N ILE A 15 -13.84 1.86 -9.76
CA ILE A 15 -14.64 0.70 -9.36
C ILE A 15 -15.88 0.65 -10.26
N GLY A 16 -15.92 -0.33 -11.16
CA GLY A 16 -16.91 -0.32 -12.24
C GLY A 16 -16.67 0.87 -13.16
N ASP A 17 -17.71 1.68 -13.41
CA ASP A 17 -17.61 2.89 -14.24
C ASP A 17 -17.27 4.15 -13.43
N ASP A 18 -17.29 4.07 -12.10
CA ASP A 18 -17.10 5.21 -11.20
C ASP A 18 -15.61 5.48 -10.94
N TRP A 19 -15.22 6.75 -11.10
CA TRP A 19 -13.88 7.24 -10.75
C TRP A 19 -13.82 7.79 -9.33
N PHE A 20 -12.74 7.43 -8.64
CA PHE A 20 -12.44 7.88 -7.30
C PHE A 20 -11.00 8.36 -7.19
N PHE A 21 -10.77 9.27 -6.24
CA PHE A 21 -9.45 9.41 -5.65
C PHE A 21 -9.56 9.45 -4.12
N LEU A 22 -8.54 8.98 -3.43
CA LEU A 22 -8.41 9.01 -2.00
C LEU A 22 -7.34 10.02 -1.62
N ILE A 23 -7.60 10.86 -0.63
CA ILE A 23 -6.55 11.62 0.04
C ILE A 23 -6.30 10.98 1.39
N VAL A 24 -5.07 10.53 1.60
CA VAL A 24 -4.59 9.93 2.85
C VAL A 24 -4.13 11.04 3.80
N ASP A 25 -4.63 11.06 5.03
CA ASP A 25 -4.33 12.12 6.00
C ASP A 25 -3.48 11.63 7.18
N SER A 26 -2.33 12.28 7.37
CA SER A 26 -1.36 11.94 8.43
C SER A 26 -1.62 12.63 9.76
N SER A 27 -2.66 13.45 9.87
CA SER A 27 -3.07 14.10 11.11
C SER A 27 -4.20 13.35 11.79
N LYS A 28 -4.24 13.43 13.12
CA LYS A 28 -5.36 12.89 13.91
C LYS A 28 -6.66 13.67 13.75
N ALA A 29 -6.56 14.95 13.39
CA ALA A 29 -7.71 15.85 13.32
C ALA A 29 -8.37 15.83 11.93
N GLY A 30 -7.60 15.47 10.90
CA GLY A 30 -8.12 15.15 9.58
C GLY A 30 -8.55 13.68 9.49
N MET A 31 -9.14 13.32 8.35
CA MET A 31 -9.51 11.97 7.99
C MET A 31 -9.11 11.67 6.56
N THR A 32 -8.63 10.45 6.35
CA THR A 32 -8.49 9.88 5.02
C THR A 32 -9.86 9.88 4.33
N THR A 33 -9.95 10.55 3.19
CA THR A 33 -11.23 10.87 2.54
C THR A 33 -11.23 10.38 1.11
N LEU A 34 -12.22 9.56 0.78
CA LEU A 34 -12.52 9.11 -0.56
C LEU A 34 -13.42 10.14 -1.25
N PHE A 35 -13.05 10.53 -2.46
CA PHE A 35 -13.80 11.41 -3.33
C PHE A 35 -14.31 10.65 -4.54
N LYS A 36 -15.51 10.96 -4.99
CA LYS A 36 -16.14 10.37 -6.18
C LYS A 36 -16.37 11.43 -7.25
N TRP A 37 -16.18 11.08 -8.52
CA TRP A 37 -16.50 11.93 -9.67
C TRP A 37 -18.02 11.96 -9.95
N ASN A 38 -18.59 13.12 -10.28
CA ASN A 38 -19.99 13.28 -10.70
C ASN A 38 -20.16 14.09 -12.01
N GLU A 39 -19.34 13.83 -13.03
CA GLU A 39 -19.33 14.50 -14.35
C GLU A 39 -18.87 15.97 -14.34
N THR A 40 -19.05 16.68 -13.24
CA THR A 40 -18.68 18.10 -13.10
C THR A 40 -17.50 18.34 -12.17
N GLY A 41 -17.25 17.42 -11.24
CA GLY A 41 -16.20 17.55 -10.26
C GLY A 41 -16.11 16.35 -9.32
N PHE A 42 -15.25 16.48 -8.32
CA PHE A 42 -15.10 15.49 -7.25
C PHE A 42 -15.76 15.99 -5.97
N TYR A 43 -16.43 15.09 -5.26
CA TYR A 43 -17.09 15.38 -3.99
C TYR A 43 -16.72 14.33 -2.93
N PRO A 44 -16.63 14.71 -1.64
CA PRO A 44 -16.40 13.74 -0.57
C PRO A 44 -17.48 12.67 -0.57
N TYR A 45 -17.06 11.41 -0.61
CA TYR A 45 -17.93 10.25 -0.73
C TYR A 45 -17.91 9.39 0.53
N GLN A 46 -16.74 9.18 1.12
CA GLN A 46 -16.57 8.39 2.34
C GLN A 46 -15.37 8.89 3.15
N PHE A 47 -15.51 8.91 4.47
CA PHE A 47 -14.40 9.15 5.39
C PHE A 47 -13.96 7.81 6.00
N LEU A 48 -12.65 7.63 6.13
CA LEU A 48 -12.01 6.41 6.62
C LEU A 48 -11.09 6.72 7.80
N HIS A 49 -10.92 5.71 8.66
CA HIS A 49 -9.88 5.64 9.69
C HIS A 49 -9.81 6.86 10.63
N GLU A 50 -10.93 7.15 11.30
CA GLU A 50 -11.03 8.28 12.23
C GLU A 50 -10.00 8.22 13.37
N TRP A 51 -9.32 9.35 13.64
CA TRP A 51 -8.30 9.51 14.69
C TRP A 51 -6.96 8.80 14.45
N PHE A 52 -6.76 8.25 13.26
CA PHE A 52 -5.50 7.65 12.83
C PHE A 52 -4.60 8.66 12.11
N ARG A 53 -3.34 8.28 11.91
CA ARG A 53 -2.35 9.09 11.18
C ARG A 53 -1.89 8.28 9.99
N ASP A 54 -2.71 8.25 8.96
CA ASP A 54 -2.47 7.43 7.78
C ASP A 54 -1.30 8.03 6.99
N THR A 55 -0.39 7.18 6.55
CA THR A 55 0.81 7.60 5.82
C THR A 55 0.73 7.24 4.35
N ASP A 56 0.09 6.13 4.00
CA ASP A 56 -0.01 5.67 2.62
C ASP A 56 -1.25 4.79 2.45
N ALA A 57 -1.70 4.68 1.21
CA ALA A 57 -2.76 3.77 0.83
C ALA A 57 -2.36 2.95 -0.40
N GLU A 58 -3.02 1.82 -0.58
CA GLU A 58 -2.90 1.07 -1.83
C GLU A 58 -4.25 0.45 -2.20
N PHE A 59 -4.76 0.82 -3.38
CA PHE A 59 -5.93 0.21 -3.97
C PHE A 59 -5.53 -0.91 -4.93
N PHE A 60 -6.16 -2.07 -4.81
CA PHE A 60 -5.92 -3.18 -5.74
C PHE A 60 -7.10 -4.17 -5.78
N ASP A 61 -7.12 -4.99 -6.81
CA ASP A 61 -8.00 -6.17 -6.87
C ASP A 61 -7.39 -7.29 -6.02
N LEU A 62 -8.19 -7.92 -5.17
CA LEU A 62 -7.83 -9.12 -4.43
C LEU A 62 -8.92 -10.17 -4.64
N ASP A 63 -8.61 -11.21 -5.41
CA ASP A 63 -9.53 -12.30 -5.77
C ASP A 63 -10.87 -11.79 -6.34
N GLY A 64 -10.81 -10.80 -7.25
CA GLY A 64 -12.00 -10.21 -7.89
C GLY A 64 -12.77 -9.22 -7.01
N LYS A 65 -12.19 -8.80 -5.89
CA LYS A 65 -12.76 -7.80 -4.98
C LYS A 65 -11.88 -6.56 -4.94
N SER A 66 -12.51 -5.39 -5.02
CA SER A 66 -11.84 -4.11 -4.82
C SER A 66 -11.47 -3.94 -3.34
N VAL A 67 -10.18 -3.82 -3.06
CA VAL A 67 -9.61 -3.70 -1.72
C VAL A 67 -8.77 -2.42 -1.64
N LEU A 68 -8.79 -1.80 -0.46
CA LEU A 68 -7.94 -0.67 -0.10
C LEU A 68 -7.18 -1.02 1.18
N ILE A 69 -5.86 -0.94 1.15
CA ILE A 69 -5.03 -1.03 2.35
C ILE A 69 -4.69 0.38 2.81
N LEU A 70 -4.80 0.64 4.11
CA LEU A 70 -4.25 1.84 4.74
C LEU A 70 -3.13 1.43 5.68
N VAL A 71 -2.04 2.17 5.66
CA VAL A 71 -0.97 2.09 6.66
C VAL A 71 -0.92 3.38 7.45
N SER A 72 -0.68 3.26 8.75
CA SER A 72 -0.74 4.40 9.68
C SER A 72 0.38 4.30 10.70
N ARG A 73 0.83 5.46 11.17
CA ARG A 73 1.95 5.54 12.11
C ARG A 73 1.69 4.74 13.39
N SER A 74 2.60 3.81 13.71
CA SER A 74 2.56 2.95 14.90
C SER A 74 1.26 2.15 15.04
N GLN A 75 0.71 1.71 13.90
CA GLN A 75 -0.43 0.81 13.80
C GLN A 75 -0.12 -0.28 12.78
N VAL A 76 -0.89 -1.36 12.82
CA VAL A 76 -0.87 -2.39 11.79
C VAL A 76 -1.60 -1.91 10.53
N PRO A 77 -1.21 -2.36 9.32
CA PRO A 77 -1.97 -2.14 8.11
C PRO A 77 -3.39 -2.69 8.26
N VAL A 78 -4.37 -1.92 7.79
CA VAL A 78 -5.78 -2.33 7.79
C VAL A 78 -6.28 -2.51 6.36
N ILE A 79 -7.09 -3.54 6.15
CA ILE A 79 -7.66 -3.90 4.86
C ILE A 79 -9.14 -3.53 4.86
N TYR A 80 -9.52 -2.64 3.96
CA TYR A 80 -10.91 -2.34 3.65
C TYR A 80 -11.33 -3.08 2.38
N GLN A 81 -12.52 -3.65 2.38
CA GLN A 81 -13.11 -4.29 1.20
C GLN A 81 -14.33 -3.49 0.73
N TRP A 82 -14.44 -3.28 -0.57
CA TRP A 82 -15.61 -2.64 -1.17
C TRP A 82 -16.87 -3.51 -1.01
N ASN A 83 -17.90 -2.95 -0.38
CA ASN A 83 -19.22 -3.56 -0.28
C ASN A 83 -20.08 -3.10 -1.47
N LYS A 84 -20.40 -4.02 -2.39
CA LYS A 84 -21.18 -3.72 -3.59
C LYS A 84 -22.62 -3.24 -3.31
N SER A 85 -23.21 -3.63 -2.18
CA SER A 85 -24.58 -3.25 -1.81
C SER A 85 -24.65 -1.82 -1.27
N THR A 86 -23.73 -1.47 -0.37
CA THR A 86 -23.68 -0.12 0.22
C THR A 86 -22.87 0.88 -0.60
N GLN A 87 -22.12 0.38 -1.59
CA GLN A 87 -21.13 1.13 -2.36
C GLN A 87 -20.14 1.87 -1.44
N LYS A 88 -19.62 1.18 -0.43
CA LYS A 88 -18.65 1.77 0.52
C LYS A 88 -17.56 0.77 0.86
N PHE A 89 -16.39 1.28 1.18
CA PHE A 89 -15.36 0.48 1.84
C PHE A 89 -15.78 0.14 3.26
N VAL A 90 -15.59 -1.11 3.67
CA VAL A 90 -15.85 -1.57 5.04
C VAL A 90 -14.59 -2.26 5.54
N LEU A 91 -14.19 -1.98 6.78
CA LEU A 91 -13.06 -2.64 7.41
C LEU A 91 -13.29 -4.16 7.36
N HIS A 92 -12.34 -4.87 6.77
CA HIS A 92 -12.44 -6.30 6.51
C HIS A 92 -11.48 -7.10 7.37
N ASP A 93 -10.23 -6.68 7.46
CA ASP A 93 -9.17 -7.39 8.17
C ASP A 93 -7.99 -6.47 8.52
N GLU A 94 -6.99 -7.00 9.22
CA GLU A 94 -5.72 -6.36 9.53
C GLU A 94 -4.53 -7.27 9.22
N ILE A 95 -3.36 -6.68 8.94
CA ILE A 95 -2.12 -7.43 8.75
C ILE A 95 -1.33 -7.40 10.06
N ALA A 96 -1.59 -8.39 10.92
CA ALA A 96 -0.99 -8.48 12.25
C ALA A 96 0.55 -8.54 12.24
N ASN A 97 1.18 -8.10 13.33
CA ASN A 97 2.64 -8.11 13.55
C ASN A 97 3.44 -7.27 12.53
N MET A 98 2.81 -6.26 11.94
CA MET A 98 3.42 -5.33 10.99
C MET A 98 3.27 -3.90 11.53
N GLU A 99 4.06 -3.55 12.53
CA GLU A 99 4.05 -2.19 13.09
C GLU A 99 5.01 -1.27 12.33
N ASP A 100 4.74 0.04 12.39
CA ASP A 100 5.58 1.11 11.83
C ASP A 100 5.87 1.03 10.32
N ILE A 101 4.96 0.40 9.57
CA ILE A 101 4.95 0.47 8.11
C ILE A 101 4.63 1.91 7.68
N VAL A 102 5.45 2.45 6.79
CA VAL A 102 5.32 3.83 6.29
C VAL A 102 4.71 3.90 4.90
N SER A 103 4.87 2.85 4.09
CA SER A 103 4.27 2.74 2.75
C SER A 103 3.88 1.30 2.40
N VAL A 104 2.92 1.14 1.50
CA VAL A 104 2.46 -0.14 0.96
C VAL A 104 2.31 -0.04 -0.56
N LYS A 105 2.79 -1.05 -1.29
CA LYS A 105 2.51 -1.19 -2.72
C LYS A 105 2.13 -2.62 -3.07
N ALA A 106 1.06 -2.79 -3.83
CA ALA A 106 0.58 -4.08 -4.29
C ALA A 106 1.19 -4.41 -5.65
N PHE A 107 1.48 -5.68 -5.88
CA PHE A 107 1.96 -6.15 -7.16
C PHE A 107 1.57 -7.62 -7.39
N ARG A 108 1.87 -8.12 -8.59
CA ARG A 108 1.62 -9.52 -8.95
C ARG A 108 2.85 -10.15 -9.57
N ILE A 109 3.05 -11.42 -9.25
CA ILE A 109 3.96 -12.33 -9.95
C ILE A 109 3.14 -13.57 -10.29
N HIS A 110 3.08 -13.92 -11.58
CA HIS A 110 2.24 -15.01 -12.08
C HIS A 110 0.79 -14.97 -11.56
N ASP A 111 0.18 -13.78 -11.62
CA ASP A 111 -1.17 -13.48 -11.13
C ASP A 111 -1.42 -13.68 -9.62
N VAL A 112 -0.39 -14.09 -8.86
CA VAL A 112 -0.46 -14.15 -7.40
C VAL A 112 -0.26 -12.75 -6.81
N PRO A 113 -1.15 -12.27 -5.92
CA PRO A 113 -0.99 -10.99 -5.24
C PRO A 113 0.14 -10.99 -4.21
N PHE A 114 0.90 -9.91 -4.18
CA PHE A 114 1.90 -9.61 -3.17
C PHE A 114 1.77 -8.17 -2.69
N LEU A 115 2.31 -7.89 -1.50
CA LEU A 115 2.51 -6.56 -0.96
C LEU A 115 3.98 -6.32 -0.71
N ALA A 116 4.45 -5.12 -1.02
CA ALA A 116 5.72 -4.57 -0.59
C ALA A 116 5.44 -3.52 0.50
N LEU A 117 5.91 -3.77 1.71
CA LEU A 117 5.71 -2.93 2.89
C LEU A 117 7.04 -2.27 3.26
N ALA A 118 7.10 -0.94 3.22
CA ALA A 118 8.29 -0.22 3.65
C ALA A 118 8.22 0.11 5.14
N CYS A 119 9.32 -0.13 5.86
CA CYS A 119 9.50 0.29 7.24
C CYS A 119 10.69 1.26 7.31
N TYR A 120 10.56 2.38 8.03
CA TYR A 120 11.62 3.40 8.06
C TYR A 120 12.91 2.87 8.69
N ILE A 121 12.80 2.20 9.84
CA ILE A 121 13.92 1.56 10.55
C ILE A 121 13.44 0.20 11.04
N GLY A 122 14.25 -0.83 10.80
CA GLY A 122 13.88 -2.23 11.02
C GLY A 122 13.89 -2.96 9.70
N ASP A 123 12.91 -3.83 9.45
CA ASP A 123 12.82 -4.60 8.22
C ASP A 123 11.58 -4.21 7.42
N SER A 124 11.80 -3.77 6.18
CA SER A 124 10.76 -3.75 5.15
C SER A 124 10.46 -5.18 4.72
N LYS A 125 9.27 -5.45 4.20
CA LYS A 125 8.81 -6.83 3.99
C LYS A 125 8.07 -7.02 2.69
N VAL A 126 8.21 -8.21 2.11
CA VAL A 126 7.34 -8.69 1.03
C VAL A 126 6.40 -9.74 1.60
N MET A 127 5.10 -9.54 1.37
CA MET A 127 4.03 -10.44 1.80
C MET A 127 3.38 -11.07 0.58
N LYS A 128 3.03 -12.37 0.65
CA LYS A 128 2.32 -13.12 -0.39
C LYS A 128 0.91 -13.43 0.07
N TRP A 129 -0.06 -13.26 -0.81
CA TRP A 129 -1.43 -13.70 -0.56
C TRP A 129 -1.54 -15.22 -0.64
N THR A 130 -2.16 -15.83 0.37
CA THR A 130 -2.37 -17.29 0.45
C THR A 130 -3.73 -17.76 -0.07
N GLY A 131 -4.61 -16.84 -0.47
CA GLY A 131 -6.04 -17.10 -0.69
C GLY A 131 -6.89 -16.83 0.55
N LYS A 132 -6.27 -16.58 1.72
CA LYS A 132 -6.96 -16.27 2.98
C LYS A 132 -6.37 -15.08 3.73
N HIS A 133 -5.04 -15.00 3.81
CA HIS A 133 -4.32 -13.95 4.50
C HIS A 133 -2.97 -13.69 3.82
N PHE A 134 -2.32 -12.59 4.17
CA PHE A 134 -0.96 -12.29 3.72
C PHE A 134 0.08 -12.95 4.64
N GLU A 135 1.04 -13.67 4.05
CA GLU A 135 2.16 -14.28 4.76
C GLU A 135 3.49 -13.67 4.33
N GLU A 136 4.41 -13.49 5.28
CA GLU A 136 5.73 -12.95 5.01
C GLU A 136 6.56 -13.92 4.16
N VAL A 137 7.13 -13.42 3.07
CA VAL A 137 8.05 -14.16 2.21
C VAL A 137 9.51 -13.80 2.52
N GLN A 138 9.76 -12.51 2.73
CA GLN A 138 11.12 -11.99 2.85
C GLN A 138 11.14 -10.64 3.55
N GLY A 139 12.12 -10.47 4.46
CA GLY A 139 12.47 -9.18 5.08
C GLY A 139 13.70 -8.53 4.44
N PHE A 140 13.76 -7.21 4.51
CA PHE A 140 14.80 -6.36 3.92
C PHE A 140 15.24 -5.29 4.93
N PRO A 141 16.51 -5.32 5.39
CA PRO A 141 17.01 -4.35 6.36
C PRO A 141 16.88 -2.92 5.84
N SER A 142 16.12 -2.11 6.56
CA SER A 142 15.78 -0.75 6.19
C SER A 142 16.60 0.25 6.99
N ARG A 143 17.15 1.24 6.29
CA ARG A 143 18.02 2.29 6.85
C ARG A 143 17.50 3.66 6.42
N GLY A 144 16.37 4.06 7.00
CA GLY A 144 15.63 5.23 6.54
C GLY A 144 14.92 4.95 5.22
N ALA A 145 14.23 3.81 5.11
CA ALA A 145 13.48 3.47 3.90
C ALA A 145 12.10 4.12 3.93
N THR A 146 11.74 4.85 2.89
CA THR A 146 10.42 5.49 2.78
C THR A 146 9.50 4.76 1.82
N VAL A 147 10.09 4.01 0.87
CA VAL A 147 9.40 3.25 -0.18
C VAL A 147 10.13 1.93 -0.45
N LEU A 148 9.34 0.87 -0.64
CA LEU A 148 9.74 -0.41 -1.20
C LEU A 148 8.92 -0.63 -2.49
N GLN A 149 9.45 -0.18 -3.62
CA GLN A 149 8.69 -0.08 -4.87
C GLN A 149 8.85 -1.36 -5.72
N PRO A 150 7.77 -2.11 -5.97
CA PRO A 150 7.79 -3.17 -6.97
C PRO A 150 7.73 -2.56 -8.38
N ILE A 151 8.52 -3.09 -9.31
CA ILE A 151 8.53 -2.69 -10.72
C ILE A 151 8.59 -3.93 -11.60
N LYS A 152 7.65 -4.06 -12.54
CA LYS A 152 7.77 -5.01 -13.65
C LYS A 152 8.39 -4.30 -14.84
N PHE A 153 9.54 -4.79 -15.30
CA PHE A 153 10.19 -4.28 -16.49
C PHE A 153 10.44 -5.43 -17.46
N LYS A 154 9.75 -5.41 -18.60
CA LYS A 154 9.61 -6.57 -19.51
C LYS A 154 9.07 -7.78 -18.73
N ASP A 155 9.67 -8.95 -18.89
CA ASP A 155 9.28 -10.19 -18.22
C ASP A 155 10.05 -10.43 -16.91
N GLN A 156 10.49 -9.36 -16.25
CA GLN A 156 11.26 -9.43 -15.01
C GLN A 156 10.61 -8.58 -13.92
N HIS A 157 10.63 -9.09 -12.71
CA HIS A 157 10.14 -8.42 -11.52
C HIS A 157 11.33 -7.90 -10.70
N TYR A 158 11.27 -6.63 -10.35
CA TYR A 158 12.24 -5.95 -9.52
C TYR A 158 11.57 -5.34 -8.30
N LEU A 159 12.37 -5.14 -7.27
CA LEU A 159 11.98 -4.46 -6.05
C LEU A 159 13.05 -3.43 -5.71
N ILE A 160 12.66 -2.19 -5.48
CA ILE A 160 13.60 -1.10 -5.16
C ILE A 160 13.33 -0.64 -3.73
N LEU A 161 14.29 -0.88 -2.84
CA LEU A 161 14.29 -0.38 -1.48
C LEU A 161 15.03 0.96 -1.44
N SER A 162 14.31 2.03 -1.13
CA SER A 162 14.91 3.34 -0.84
C SER A 162 15.70 3.32 0.47
N SER A 163 16.64 4.24 0.62
CA SER A 163 17.42 4.39 1.85
C SER A 163 17.98 5.81 1.97
N ASP A 164 17.65 6.50 3.06
CA ASP A 164 18.18 7.84 3.37
C ASP A 164 19.57 7.76 4.02
N TYR A 165 19.93 6.62 4.62
CA TYR A 165 21.18 6.45 5.38
C TYR A 165 22.18 5.49 4.72
N SER A 166 21.86 4.95 3.54
CA SER A 166 22.77 4.09 2.76
C SER A 166 22.46 4.15 1.26
N PHE A 167 23.08 3.27 0.48
CA PHE A 167 22.66 3.03 -0.89
C PHE A 167 21.21 2.53 -0.93
N SER A 168 20.46 2.99 -1.93
CA SER A 168 19.22 2.34 -2.33
C SER A 168 19.54 1.00 -2.99
N GLN A 169 18.69 0.00 -2.79
CA GLN A 169 18.97 -1.38 -3.22
C GLN A 169 17.94 -1.85 -4.23
N ILE A 170 18.40 -2.38 -5.34
CA ILE A 170 17.56 -3.04 -6.35
C ILE A 170 17.73 -4.54 -6.16
N PHE A 171 16.59 -5.23 -6.06
CA PHE A 171 16.49 -6.68 -6.03
C PHE A 171 15.77 -7.15 -7.30
N ARG A 172 16.11 -8.35 -7.77
CA ARG A 172 15.46 -9.03 -8.88
C ARG A 172 14.84 -10.32 -8.37
N TRP A 173 13.63 -10.61 -8.81
CA TRP A 173 12.94 -11.86 -8.50
C TRP A 173 13.71 -13.06 -9.06
N ASP A 174 13.84 -14.08 -8.25
CA ASP A 174 14.40 -15.39 -8.60
C ASP A 174 13.27 -16.40 -8.67
N GLU A 175 12.99 -16.90 -9.89
CA GLU A 175 11.91 -17.85 -10.14
C GLU A 175 12.13 -19.22 -9.49
N GLU A 176 13.38 -19.66 -9.35
CA GLU A 176 13.68 -20.97 -8.75
C GLU A 176 13.44 -20.95 -7.24
N ASN A 177 13.87 -19.86 -6.59
CA ASN A 177 13.82 -19.74 -5.13
C ASN A 177 12.59 -18.98 -4.62
N GLN A 178 11.78 -18.41 -5.52
CA GLN A 178 10.59 -17.62 -5.21
C GLN A 178 10.88 -16.50 -4.20
N ASN A 179 11.98 -15.77 -4.40
CA ASN A 179 12.41 -14.65 -3.56
C ASN A 179 13.12 -13.54 -4.36
N PHE A 180 13.33 -12.39 -3.74
CA PHE A 180 14.07 -11.28 -4.33
C PHE A 180 15.55 -11.36 -3.95
N LYS A 181 16.43 -11.49 -4.95
CA LYS A 181 17.89 -11.47 -4.78
C LYS A 181 18.45 -10.10 -5.10
N LYS A 182 19.39 -9.63 -4.28
CA LYS A 182 20.07 -8.35 -4.52
C LYS A 182 20.70 -8.34 -5.90
N PHE A 183 20.32 -7.35 -6.71
CA PHE A 183 20.79 -7.16 -8.07
C PHE A 183 21.84 -6.05 -8.14
N ARG A 184 21.59 -4.91 -7.48
CA ARG A 184 22.48 -3.74 -7.53
C ARG A 184 22.25 -2.79 -6.37
N ASP A 185 23.31 -2.13 -5.90
CA ASP A 185 23.21 -0.92 -5.08
C ASP A 185 23.27 0.32 -5.97
N VAL A 186 22.46 1.32 -5.66
CA VAL A 186 22.40 2.60 -6.35
C VAL A 186 22.68 3.70 -5.35
N TYR A 187 23.63 4.56 -5.71
CA TYR A 187 23.82 5.85 -5.06
C TYR A 187 22.97 6.86 -5.83
N VAL A 188 22.04 7.50 -5.13
CA VAL A 188 21.20 8.57 -5.66
C VAL A 188 21.74 9.89 -5.13
#